data_AF-A0A9Q0XK57-F1
#
_entry.id   AF-A0A9Q0XK57-F1
#
_cell.length_a   1.000
_cell.length_b   1.000
_cell.length_c   1.000
_cell.angle_alpha   90.00
_cell.angle_beta   90.00
_cell.angle_gamma   90.00
#
_symmetry.space_group_name_H-M   'P 1'
#
loop_
_entity.id
_entity.type
_entity.pdbx_description
1 polymer ?
#
loop_
_entity_poly.entity_id
_entity_poly.type
_entity_poly.pdbx_seq_one_letter_code
_entity_poly.pdbx_strand_id
1 'polypeptide(L)'
;MKHKWFLCTALLLAGISLVLAHDVDDHDDNDDDVIDVEDDLEDGVEEVEELKHEATTPPPLPKVTYKAPVPTGEVYFAENFDKGTLEGWVLSKAKKDDTDDEIAKYDGKWEVQEMKETKLPGDKGLVLVSRAKHHAISAKLNKPFVFDTKPLVVQYEVNFQNGIECGGAYVKLLTKTPDLNLDQFHDKTPYTIMFGPDKCGEDYKLHFIFRHKNPKTGNTKRSMQSALMQI
;
A
#
# COMPACT_ATOMS: atom_id res chain seq x y z
N MET A 1 6.29 -50.64 27.93
CA MET A 1 7.75 -50.84 27.75
C MET A 1 8.36 -49.45 27.58
N LYS A 2 8.65 -48.69 28.66
CA LYS A 2 9.86 -48.67 29.49
C LYS A 2 11.17 -48.24 28.74
N HIS A 3 11.60 -47.00 29.05
CA HIS A 3 12.97 -46.41 29.00
C HIS A 3 13.60 -46.19 27.61
N LYS A 4 14.31 -45.08 27.28
CA LYS A 4 15.36 -44.29 27.96
C LYS A 4 15.42 -42.89 27.28
N TRP A 5 15.46 -41.73 27.94
CA TRP A 5 16.44 -41.13 28.88
C TRP A 5 17.71 -40.53 28.22
N PHE A 6 17.71 -39.18 28.08
CA PHE A 6 18.77 -38.14 28.22
C PHE A 6 20.11 -38.18 27.44
N LEU A 7 20.62 -36.94 27.34
CA LEU A 7 22.02 -36.48 27.36
C LEU A 7 22.67 -36.28 25.99
N CYS A 8 22.89 -35.01 25.64
CA CYS A 8 24.15 -34.52 25.06
C CYS A 8 24.19 -32.97 25.07
N THR A 9 24.43 -32.41 26.24
CA THR A 9 25.07 -31.09 26.40
C THR A 9 26.52 -31.34 26.83
N ALA A 10 27.50 -30.92 26.04
CA ALA A 10 28.82 -30.38 26.44
C ALA A 10 29.85 -30.49 25.28
N LEU A 11 30.83 -29.58 25.31
CA LEU A 11 32.07 -29.50 24.50
C LEU A 11 31.88 -28.71 23.17
N LEU A 12 32.53 -27.57 22.92
CA LEU A 12 33.95 -27.24 23.05
C LEU A 12 34.21 -25.74 23.25
N LEU A 13 34.98 -25.40 24.29
CA LEU A 13 35.85 -24.23 24.38
C LEU A 13 37.28 -24.70 24.08
N ALA A 14 37.96 -24.11 23.09
CA ALA A 14 39.43 -23.96 23.04
C ALA A 14 39.83 -23.27 21.71
N GLY A 15 40.66 -22.23 21.79
CA GLY A 15 41.42 -21.77 20.63
C GLY A 15 41.77 -20.28 20.62
N ILE A 16 42.57 -19.81 21.59
CA ILE A 16 43.39 -18.60 21.44
C ILE A 16 44.78 -19.04 20.95
N SER A 17 45.27 -18.42 19.87
CA SER A 17 46.70 -18.31 19.57
C SER A 17 47.01 -16.92 19.01
N LEU A 18 47.86 -16.21 19.75
CA LEU A 18 48.58 -14.97 19.47
C LEU A 18 49.42 -15.02 18.19
N VAL A 19 49.62 -13.86 17.54
CA VAL A 19 50.94 -13.35 17.06
C VAL A 19 50.96 -11.80 17.07
N LEU A 20 51.82 -11.25 17.97
CA LEU A 20 52.73 -10.07 17.94
C LEU A 20 52.19 -8.68 17.51
N ALA A 21 52.14 -7.63 18.36
CA ALA A 21 53.14 -6.89 19.17
C ALA A 21 53.90 -5.77 18.41
N HIS A 22 53.68 -4.49 18.79
CA HIS A 22 54.69 -3.55 19.35
C HIS A 22 54.12 -2.13 19.59
N ASP A 23 54.20 -1.69 20.86
CA ASP A 23 54.59 -0.40 21.50
C ASP A 23 54.32 0.95 20.78
N VAL A 24 53.91 2.03 21.46
CA VAL A 24 54.61 2.74 22.57
C VAL A 24 53.64 3.51 23.50
N ASP A 25 54.06 3.59 24.77
CA ASP A 25 53.69 4.41 25.95
C ASP A 25 53.33 5.91 25.69
N ASP A 26 52.83 6.77 26.60
CA ASP A 26 52.88 6.81 28.07
C ASP A 26 51.94 7.92 28.65
N HIS A 27 51.51 7.77 29.91
CA HIS A 27 51.31 8.74 31.04
C HIS A 27 50.64 10.13 30.78
N ASP A 28 49.87 10.79 31.66
CA ASP A 28 49.51 10.69 33.09
C ASP A 28 48.37 11.74 33.29
N ASP A 29 47.25 11.43 33.96
CA ASP A 29 46.91 11.71 35.37
C ASP A 29 46.28 13.09 35.69
N ASN A 30 45.13 12.99 36.39
CA ASN A 30 44.60 13.86 37.46
C ASN A 30 44.17 15.31 37.17
N ASP A 31 43.24 15.93 37.89
CA ASP A 31 42.11 15.59 38.78
C ASP A 31 41.51 16.97 39.19
N ASP A 32 40.25 16.96 39.63
CA ASP A 32 39.62 17.86 40.61
C ASP A 32 39.34 19.36 40.33
N ASP A 33 38.03 19.63 40.27
CA ASP A 33 37.23 20.55 41.13
C ASP A 33 37.76 21.94 41.53
N VAL A 34 36.89 22.96 41.42
CA VAL A 34 36.37 23.78 42.54
C VAL A 34 35.48 24.93 42.02
N ILE A 35 34.34 25.08 42.68
CA ILE A 35 33.35 26.15 42.60
C ILE A 35 33.86 27.38 43.36
N ASP A 36 33.66 28.59 42.83
CA ASP A 36 33.68 29.82 43.63
C ASP A 36 32.56 30.77 43.17
N VAL A 37 31.86 31.37 44.13
CA VAL A 37 30.68 32.22 43.99
C VAL A 37 30.97 33.59 44.61
N GLU A 38 30.30 34.62 44.07
CA GLU A 38 30.05 35.98 44.61
C GLU A 38 31.18 37.01 44.39
N ASP A 39 30.97 38.29 44.09
CA ASP A 39 29.76 39.11 43.86
C ASP A 39 30.16 40.42 43.15
N ASP A 40 29.15 41.21 42.79
CA ASP A 40 29.18 42.65 42.46
C ASP A 40 29.75 43.11 41.11
N LEU A 41 28.89 43.70 40.27
CA LEU A 41 29.02 45.10 39.84
C LEU A 41 27.76 45.62 39.11
N GLU A 42 27.55 46.91 39.28
CA GLU A 42 26.33 47.70 39.21
C GLU A 42 25.94 48.17 37.80
N ASP A 43 24.61 48.24 37.61
CA ASP A 43 23.79 49.09 36.74
C ASP A 43 24.43 49.84 35.55
N GLY A 44 23.95 49.50 34.34
CA GLY A 44 24.32 50.16 33.09
C GLY A 44 23.42 49.71 31.94
N VAL A 45 22.15 50.12 31.96
CA VAL A 45 21.23 49.90 30.84
C VAL A 45 21.63 50.80 29.67
N GLU A 46 22.39 50.28 28.72
CA GLU A 46 22.47 50.85 27.37
C GLU A 46 21.34 50.26 26.52
N GLU A 47 20.46 51.12 26.01
CA GLU A 47 19.41 50.78 25.07
C GLU A 47 20.02 50.22 23.77
N VAL A 48 20.04 48.89 23.64
CA VAL A 48 20.19 48.24 22.34
C VAL A 48 18.85 48.25 21.64
N GLU A 49 18.74 49.06 20.59
CA GLU A 49 17.60 49.05 19.68
C GLU A 49 17.36 47.64 19.15
N GLU A 50 16.27 47.00 19.59
CA GLU A 50 15.75 45.77 19.01
C GLU A 50 15.39 46.03 17.54
N LEU A 51 16.28 45.64 16.63
CA LEU A 51 15.92 45.40 15.24
C LEU A 51 14.92 44.24 15.20
N LYS A 52 13.62 44.59 15.24
CA LYS A 52 12.49 43.73 14.94
C LYS A 52 12.77 43.02 13.62
N HIS A 53 13.26 41.78 13.71
CA HIS A 53 13.17 40.83 12.62
C HIS A 53 11.70 40.50 12.48
N GLU A 54 11.06 41.21 11.57
CA GLU A 54 9.75 40.88 11.04
C GLU A 54 9.84 39.45 10.53
N ALA A 55 9.29 38.51 11.29
CA ALA A 55 9.14 37.13 10.87
C ALA A 55 8.15 37.13 9.72
N THR A 56 8.66 37.33 8.50
CA THR A 56 7.89 37.21 7.28
C THR A 56 7.43 35.77 7.18
N THR A 57 6.20 35.50 7.61
CA THR A 57 5.52 34.23 7.39
C THR A 57 5.67 33.86 5.92
N PRO A 58 6.10 32.63 5.59
CA PRO A 58 6.18 32.19 4.20
C PRO A 58 4.83 32.44 3.52
N PRO A 59 4.81 32.96 2.28
CA PRO A 59 3.56 33.16 1.55
C PRO A 59 2.78 31.84 1.54
N PRO A 60 1.46 31.87 1.82
CA PRO A 60 0.66 30.65 1.84
C PRO A 60 0.80 29.96 0.48
N LEU A 61 1.21 28.70 0.50
CA LEU A 61 1.33 27.87 -0.69
C LEU A 61 0.04 27.99 -1.51
N PRO A 62 0.12 28.14 -2.85
CA PRO A 62 -1.07 28.22 -3.68
C PRO A 62 -1.93 26.98 -3.42
N LYS A 63 -3.15 27.20 -2.91
CA LYS A 63 -4.13 26.13 -2.69
C LYS A 63 -4.55 25.59 -4.04
N VAL A 64 -3.93 24.48 -4.46
CA VAL A 64 -4.33 23.77 -5.67
C VAL A 64 -5.76 23.29 -5.45
N THR A 65 -6.69 23.80 -6.25
CA THR A 65 -8.09 23.38 -6.19
C THR A 65 -8.25 22.16 -7.07
N TYR A 66 -8.61 21.03 -6.47
CA TYR A 66 -8.89 19.81 -7.20
C TYR A 66 -10.10 19.98 -8.13
N LYS A 67 -9.99 19.39 -9.33
CA LYS A 67 -11.10 19.20 -10.25
C LYS A 67 -10.87 17.90 -10.99
N ALA A 68 -11.83 16.98 -10.90
CA ALA A 68 -11.71 15.73 -11.60
C ALA A 68 -11.64 15.93 -13.13
N PRO A 69 -10.85 15.11 -13.83
CA PRO A 69 -10.85 15.06 -15.28
C PRO A 69 -12.24 14.70 -15.81
N VAL A 70 -12.69 15.42 -16.84
CA VAL A 70 -13.92 15.06 -17.55
C VAL A 70 -13.55 14.08 -18.66
N PRO A 71 -14.06 12.84 -18.64
CA PRO A 71 -13.74 11.88 -19.68
C PRO A 71 -14.22 12.37 -21.06
N THR A 72 -13.36 12.29 -22.07
CA THR A 72 -13.68 12.66 -23.45
C THR A 72 -13.73 11.45 -24.36
N GLY A 73 -14.64 11.44 -25.34
CA GLY A 73 -14.74 10.39 -26.34
C GLY A 73 -15.53 9.15 -25.87
N GLU A 74 -15.19 8.00 -26.42
CA GLU A 74 -15.88 6.74 -26.13
C GLU A 74 -15.35 6.09 -24.84
N VAL A 75 -16.10 6.26 -23.75
CA VAL A 75 -15.70 5.81 -22.42
C VAL A 75 -16.60 4.66 -21.95
N TYR A 76 -15.97 3.52 -21.65
CA TYR A 76 -16.67 2.34 -21.15
C TYR A 76 -16.95 2.41 -19.66
N PHE A 77 -16.07 3.07 -18.91
CA PHE A 77 -16.20 3.28 -17.47
C PHE A 77 -15.23 4.39 -17.05
N ALA A 78 -15.66 5.27 -16.15
CA ALA A 78 -14.81 6.24 -15.48
C ALA A 78 -15.39 6.48 -14.09
N GLU A 79 -14.54 6.44 -13.08
CA GLU A 79 -14.91 6.68 -11.69
C GLU A 79 -13.81 7.54 -11.06
N ASN A 80 -14.23 8.64 -10.44
CA ASN A 80 -13.38 9.59 -9.72
C ASN A 80 -13.74 9.68 -8.23
N PHE A 81 -14.85 9.08 -7.81
CA PHE A 81 -15.36 9.10 -6.45
C PHE A 81 -15.66 10.49 -5.85
N ASP A 82 -15.73 11.54 -6.68
CA ASP A 82 -16.06 12.93 -6.27
C ASP A 82 -17.42 13.01 -5.57
N LYS A 83 -18.37 12.15 -5.99
CA LYS A 83 -19.70 12.03 -5.39
C LYS A 83 -19.65 11.65 -3.91
N GLY A 84 -18.53 11.14 -3.40
CA GLY A 84 -18.37 10.75 -2.01
C GLY A 84 -19.19 9.52 -1.60
N THR A 85 -19.76 8.79 -2.56
CA THR A 85 -20.64 7.63 -2.31
C THR A 85 -20.26 6.47 -3.21
N LEU A 86 -20.67 5.26 -2.85
CA LEU A 86 -20.49 4.04 -3.64
C LEU A 86 -21.65 3.81 -4.63
N GLU A 87 -22.26 4.89 -5.11
CA GLU A 87 -23.35 4.78 -6.08
C GLU A 87 -22.87 4.05 -7.34
N GLY A 88 -23.60 3.02 -7.78
CA GLY A 88 -23.23 2.19 -8.93
C GLY A 88 -22.25 1.06 -8.63
N TRP A 89 -21.70 1.00 -7.42
CA TRP A 89 -20.87 -0.10 -6.94
C TRP A 89 -21.68 -1.12 -6.13
N VAL A 90 -21.36 -2.41 -6.33
CA VAL A 90 -22.01 -3.55 -5.70
C VAL A 90 -21.00 -4.28 -4.84
N LEU A 91 -21.25 -4.31 -3.53
CA LEU A 91 -20.48 -5.11 -2.58
C LEU A 91 -20.88 -6.58 -2.71
N SER A 92 -19.89 -7.46 -2.73
CA SER A 92 -20.16 -8.90 -2.78
C SER A 92 -20.73 -9.41 -1.46
N LYS A 93 -21.69 -10.32 -1.58
CA LYS A 93 -22.30 -11.12 -0.51
C LYS A 93 -21.98 -12.61 -0.68
N ALA A 94 -20.96 -12.94 -1.47
CA ALA A 94 -20.54 -14.32 -1.68
C ALA A 94 -20.08 -14.95 -0.36
N LYS A 95 -20.50 -16.19 -0.14
CA LYS A 95 -20.18 -16.98 1.04
C LYS A 95 -18.91 -17.80 0.85
N LYS A 96 -18.37 -18.35 1.93
CA LYS A 96 -17.26 -19.31 1.87
C LYS A 96 -17.81 -20.68 1.50
N ASP A 97 -17.15 -21.37 0.58
CA ASP A 97 -17.59 -22.69 0.09
C ASP A 97 -17.62 -23.79 1.18
N ASP A 98 -16.87 -23.61 2.29
CA ASP A 98 -16.61 -24.67 3.30
C ASP A 98 -17.05 -24.30 4.75
N THR A 99 -17.98 -23.36 4.93
CA THR A 99 -18.45 -22.94 6.28
C THR A 99 -19.96 -22.79 6.32
N ASP A 100 -20.52 -22.92 7.53
CA ASP A 100 -21.95 -22.72 7.80
C ASP A 100 -22.44 -21.42 7.14
N ASP A 101 -23.63 -21.48 6.56
CA ASP A 101 -24.19 -20.56 5.56
C ASP A 101 -24.30 -19.07 6.00
N GLU A 102 -23.83 -18.70 7.17
CA GLU A 102 -24.00 -17.37 7.75
C GLU A 102 -22.75 -16.47 7.65
N ILE A 103 -21.56 -17.01 7.34
CA ILE A 103 -20.33 -16.20 7.31
C ILE A 103 -19.98 -15.75 5.88
N ALA A 104 -20.17 -14.47 5.60
CA ALA A 104 -19.73 -13.84 4.35
C ALA A 104 -18.21 -14.01 4.16
N LYS A 105 -17.78 -14.37 2.94
CA LYS A 105 -16.34 -14.48 2.61
C LYS A 105 -15.67 -13.11 2.54
N TYR A 106 -16.40 -12.11 2.05
CA TYR A 106 -15.94 -10.75 1.79
C TYR A 106 -16.58 -9.77 2.77
N ASP A 107 -16.00 -9.70 3.96
CA ASP A 107 -16.46 -8.86 5.08
C ASP A 107 -15.64 -7.57 5.25
N GLY A 108 -14.76 -7.26 4.29
CA GLY A 108 -13.98 -6.03 4.26
C GLY A 108 -14.84 -4.80 3.97
N LYS A 109 -14.63 -3.73 4.75
CA LYS A 109 -15.34 -2.45 4.61
C LYS A 109 -14.67 -1.53 3.60
N TRP A 110 -15.51 -0.87 2.80
CA TRP A 110 -15.14 0.12 1.80
C TRP A 110 -15.71 1.48 2.17
N GLU A 111 -14.91 2.53 2.02
CA GLU A 111 -15.34 3.91 2.22
C GLU A 111 -14.82 4.79 1.08
N VAL A 112 -15.53 5.90 0.81
CA VAL A 112 -15.05 6.94 -0.09
C VAL A 112 -14.58 8.10 0.76
N GLN A 113 -13.28 8.36 0.72
CA GLN A 113 -12.65 9.36 1.58
C GLN A 113 -11.45 10.00 0.89
N GLU A 114 -11.02 11.14 1.42
CA GLU A 114 -9.77 11.77 1.01
C GLU A 114 -8.56 10.94 1.47
N MET A 115 -7.44 11.11 0.79
CA MET A 115 -6.17 10.56 1.25
C MET A 115 -5.77 11.22 2.58
N LYS A 116 -5.15 10.44 3.47
CA LYS A 116 -4.62 10.90 4.76
C LYS A 116 -3.67 12.09 4.60
N GLU A 117 -2.78 11.99 3.63
CA GLU A 117 -1.82 13.03 3.27
C GLU A 117 -2.13 13.47 1.83
N THR A 118 -2.99 14.49 1.68
CA THR A 118 -3.37 15.01 0.36
C THR A 118 -2.78 16.39 0.10
N LYS A 119 -2.26 16.57 -1.12
CA LYS A 119 -1.93 17.91 -1.67
C LYS A 119 -3.07 18.47 -2.52
N LEU A 120 -4.15 17.70 -2.69
CA LEU A 120 -5.31 18.00 -3.51
C LEU A 120 -6.58 17.83 -2.65
N PRO A 121 -6.96 18.84 -1.86
CA PRO A 121 -8.17 18.79 -1.04
C PRO A 121 -9.41 18.55 -1.90
N GLY A 122 -10.30 17.67 -1.45
CA GLY A 122 -11.50 17.27 -2.19
C GLY A 122 -11.32 16.09 -3.15
N ASP A 123 -10.08 15.68 -3.45
CA ASP A 123 -9.81 14.46 -4.22
C ASP A 123 -10.03 13.23 -3.33
N LYS A 124 -11.06 12.45 -3.67
CA LYS A 124 -11.49 11.29 -2.90
C LYS A 124 -11.17 10.01 -3.67
N GLY A 125 -11.01 8.94 -2.93
CA GLY A 125 -10.81 7.61 -3.48
C GLY A 125 -11.57 6.55 -2.73
N LEU A 126 -11.71 5.39 -3.36
CA LEU A 126 -12.19 4.18 -2.73
C LEU A 126 -11.11 3.58 -1.83
N VAL A 127 -11.40 3.48 -0.53
CA VAL A 127 -10.44 3.04 0.49
C VAL A 127 -10.88 1.73 1.12
N LEU A 128 -9.92 0.80 1.27
CA LEU A 128 -10.07 -0.41 2.05
C LEU A 128 -9.79 -0.07 3.52
N VAL A 129 -10.83 -0.15 4.36
CA VAL A 129 -10.73 0.29 5.76
C VAL A 129 -10.33 -0.86 6.69
N SER A 130 -10.72 -2.09 6.36
CA SER A 130 -10.55 -3.24 7.23
C SER A 130 -9.21 -3.95 7.01
N ARG A 131 -8.43 -4.17 8.08
CA ARG A 131 -7.20 -4.95 8.01
C ARG A 131 -7.48 -6.45 7.98
N ALA A 132 -6.66 -7.20 7.25
CA ALA A 132 -6.71 -8.67 7.18
C ALA A 132 -8.10 -9.25 6.83
N LYS A 133 -8.88 -8.53 6.02
CA LYS A 133 -10.18 -8.97 5.50
C LYS A 133 -10.15 -9.13 3.99
N HIS A 134 -10.98 -10.03 3.47
CA HIS A 134 -11.17 -10.13 2.03
C HIS A 134 -12.14 -9.04 1.58
N HIS A 135 -11.80 -8.38 0.47
CA HIS A 135 -12.61 -7.32 -0.11
C HIS A 135 -13.07 -7.72 -1.51
N ALA A 136 -14.33 -7.47 -1.81
CA ALA A 136 -14.89 -7.65 -3.14
C ALA A 136 -15.99 -6.62 -3.37
N ILE A 137 -15.72 -5.72 -4.33
CA ILE A 137 -16.66 -4.72 -4.81
C ILE A 137 -16.52 -4.66 -6.33
N SER A 138 -17.61 -4.37 -7.03
CA SER A 138 -17.61 -4.33 -8.49
C SER A 138 -18.60 -3.30 -9.02
N ALA A 139 -18.33 -2.76 -10.20
CA ALA A 139 -19.24 -1.87 -10.91
C ALA A 139 -19.42 -2.38 -12.34
N LYS A 140 -20.58 -2.11 -12.94
CA LYS A 140 -20.81 -2.43 -14.35
C LYS A 140 -20.16 -1.37 -15.23
N LEU A 141 -19.58 -1.82 -16.34
CA LEU A 141 -19.24 -0.91 -17.43
C LEU A 141 -20.54 -0.35 -18.05
N ASN A 142 -20.48 0.86 -18.60
CA ASN A 142 -21.59 1.51 -19.32
C ASN A 142 -22.11 0.65 -20.47
N LYS A 143 -21.20 -0.09 -21.10
CA LYS A 143 -21.48 -1.10 -22.11
C LYS A 143 -20.42 -2.20 -22.08
N PRO A 144 -20.72 -3.42 -22.54
CA PRO A 144 -19.72 -4.47 -22.68
C PRO A 144 -18.60 -4.05 -23.63
N PHE A 145 -17.34 -4.27 -23.23
CA PHE A 145 -16.21 -4.16 -24.14
C PHE A 145 -16.05 -5.48 -24.92
N VAL A 146 -15.93 -5.37 -26.25
CA VAL A 146 -15.71 -6.51 -27.14
C VAL A 146 -14.32 -6.35 -27.75
N PHE A 147 -13.48 -7.37 -27.62
CA PHE A 147 -12.16 -7.39 -28.25
C PHE A 147 -12.31 -7.70 -29.73
N ASP A 148 -12.34 -6.65 -30.55
CA ASP A 148 -12.41 -6.75 -32.01
C ASP A 148 -11.18 -6.12 -32.67
N THR A 149 -11.26 -4.83 -33.01
CA THR A 149 -10.27 -4.03 -33.71
C THR A 149 -9.74 -2.91 -32.81
N LYS A 150 -10.52 -2.46 -31.82
CA LYS A 150 -10.12 -1.37 -30.94
C LYS A 150 -9.25 -1.88 -29.78
N PRO A 151 -8.17 -1.16 -29.41
CA PRO A 151 -7.40 -1.51 -28.23
C PRO A 151 -8.20 -1.22 -26.96
N LEU A 152 -7.97 -2.04 -25.93
CA LEU A 152 -8.45 -1.78 -24.59
C LEU A 152 -7.41 -0.98 -23.81
N VAL A 153 -7.85 0.09 -23.15
CA VAL A 153 -7.05 0.85 -22.19
C VAL A 153 -7.71 0.74 -20.82
N VAL A 154 -6.93 0.34 -19.81
CA VAL A 154 -7.34 0.32 -18.41
C VAL A 154 -6.27 1.03 -17.59
N GLN A 155 -6.69 2.02 -16.83
CA GLN A 155 -5.83 2.78 -15.93
C GLN A 155 -6.59 3.01 -14.63
N TYR A 156 -5.86 2.93 -13.52
CA TYR A 156 -6.32 3.29 -12.18
C TYR A 156 -5.10 3.58 -11.33
N GLU A 157 -5.33 4.24 -10.20
CA GLU A 157 -4.28 4.64 -9.27
C GLU A 157 -4.47 3.91 -7.94
N VAL A 158 -3.36 3.55 -7.30
CA VAL A 158 -3.36 2.90 -5.98
C VAL A 158 -2.32 3.58 -5.12
N ASN A 159 -2.71 3.93 -3.90
CA ASN A 159 -1.81 4.44 -2.89
C ASN A 159 -1.92 3.62 -1.60
N PHE A 160 -0.81 2.98 -1.20
CA PHE A 160 -0.72 2.24 0.06
C PHE A 160 -0.40 3.19 1.22
N GLN A 161 -1.41 3.93 1.68
CA GLN A 161 -1.26 5.05 2.63
C GLN A 161 -0.60 4.67 3.97
N ASN A 162 -0.69 3.42 4.42
CA ASN A 162 -0.06 2.93 5.66
C ASN A 162 1.07 1.92 5.37
N GLY A 163 1.53 1.84 4.13
CA GLY A 163 2.32 0.70 3.65
C GLY A 163 1.49 -0.57 3.48
N ILE A 164 2.13 -1.61 2.94
CA ILE A 164 1.55 -2.94 2.76
C ILE A 164 2.61 -4.02 2.98
N GLU A 165 2.28 -4.95 3.89
CA GLU A 165 3.09 -6.13 4.19
C GLU A 165 2.69 -7.29 3.28
N CYS A 166 1.40 -7.64 3.24
CA CYS A 166 0.85 -8.63 2.34
C CYS A 166 -0.59 -8.29 1.92
N GLY A 167 -0.82 -8.17 0.62
CA GLY A 167 -2.13 -7.95 0.00
C GLY A 167 -2.02 -7.51 -1.46
N GLY A 168 -3.13 -7.69 -2.18
CA GLY A 168 -3.26 -7.30 -3.58
C GLY A 168 -4.14 -6.07 -3.74
N ALA A 169 -3.77 -5.19 -4.67
CA ALA A 169 -4.58 -4.04 -5.09
C ALA A 169 -4.77 -4.07 -6.61
N TYR A 170 -5.01 -5.25 -7.16
CA TYR A 170 -5.28 -5.45 -8.58
C TYR A 170 -6.78 -5.37 -8.90
N VAL A 171 -7.09 -4.93 -10.11
CA VAL A 171 -8.45 -4.94 -10.66
C VAL A 171 -8.67 -6.18 -11.52
N LYS A 172 -9.94 -6.61 -11.62
CA LYS A 172 -10.37 -7.68 -12.54
C LYS A 172 -11.43 -7.13 -13.49
N LEU A 173 -11.26 -7.34 -14.78
CA LEU A 173 -12.31 -7.14 -15.78
C LEU A 173 -13.09 -8.44 -15.91
N LEU A 174 -14.30 -8.47 -15.37
CA LEU A 174 -15.15 -9.66 -15.34
C LEU A 174 -15.61 -10.04 -16.75
N THR A 175 -15.64 -11.32 -17.04
CA THR A 175 -16.14 -11.83 -18.32
C THR A 175 -17.65 -11.70 -18.34
N LYS A 176 -18.22 -11.14 -19.41
CA LYS A 176 -19.66 -11.11 -19.60
C LYS A 176 -20.18 -12.54 -19.79
N THR A 177 -20.95 -13.02 -18.82
CA THR A 177 -21.69 -14.29 -18.91
C THR A 177 -23.17 -14.05 -18.59
N PRO A 178 -24.09 -14.91 -19.07
CA PRO A 178 -25.53 -14.76 -18.78
C PRO A 178 -25.88 -14.84 -17.28
N ASP A 179 -25.06 -15.55 -16.52
CA ASP A 179 -25.18 -15.85 -15.09
C ASP A 179 -24.38 -14.89 -14.19
N LEU A 180 -23.73 -13.87 -14.75
CA LEU A 180 -22.90 -12.94 -13.98
C LEU A 180 -23.76 -12.16 -12.96
N ASN A 181 -23.61 -12.52 -11.69
CA ASN A 181 -24.21 -11.83 -10.55
C ASN A 181 -23.13 -11.12 -9.72
N LEU A 182 -23.17 -9.79 -9.69
CA LEU A 182 -22.21 -8.97 -8.95
C LEU A 182 -22.37 -9.07 -7.43
N ASP A 183 -23.58 -9.33 -6.92
CA ASP A 183 -23.80 -9.61 -5.50
C ASP A 183 -23.11 -10.92 -5.07
N GLN A 184 -22.72 -11.78 -6.02
CA GLN A 184 -22.01 -13.03 -5.76
C GLN A 184 -20.58 -13.00 -6.30
N PHE A 185 -20.00 -11.81 -6.49
CA PHE A 185 -18.63 -11.68 -6.98
C PHE A 185 -17.61 -12.30 -6.01
N HIS A 186 -16.77 -13.20 -6.50
CA HIS A 186 -15.74 -13.86 -5.71
C HIS A 186 -14.46 -14.16 -6.50
N ASP A 187 -13.51 -14.82 -5.86
CA ASP A 187 -12.18 -15.15 -6.38
C ASP A 187 -12.22 -16.02 -7.64
N LYS A 188 -13.21 -16.92 -7.77
CA LYS A 188 -13.37 -17.81 -8.92
C LYS A 188 -14.30 -17.23 -10.00
N THR A 189 -14.95 -16.08 -9.78
CA THR A 189 -15.80 -15.43 -10.79
C THR A 189 -15.01 -15.27 -12.10
N PRO A 190 -15.59 -15.68 -13.25
CA PRO A 190 -14.93 -15.56 -14.55
C PRO A 190 -14.49 -14.12 -14.84
N TYR A 191 -13.22 -13.97 -15.21
CA TYR A 191 -12.64 -12.69 -15.60
C TYR A 191 -11.82 -12.87 -16.86
N THR A 192 -11.72 -11.81 -17.66
CA THR A 192 -10.95 -11.78 -18.90
C THR A 192 -9.55 -11.22 -18.63
N ILE A 193 -9.43 -10.16 -17.83
CA ILE A 193 -8.15 -9.53 -17.48
C ILE A 193 -8.07 -9.36 -15.96
N MET A 194 -6.91 -9.62 -15.37
CA MET A 194 -6.54 -9.21 -14.02
C MET A 194 -5.26 -8.40 -14.13
N PHE A 195 -5.28 -7.17 -13.61
CA PHE A 195 -4.21 -6.21 -13.79
C PHE A 195 -3.94 -5.42 -12.51
N GLY A 196 -2.70 -5.41 -12.02
CA GLY A 196 -2.33 -4.57 -10.88
C GLY A 196 -1.27 -5.10 -9.94
N PRO A 197 -0.88 -4.26 -8.96
CA PRO A 197 0.13 -4.62 -7.98
C PRO A 197 -0.38 -5.64 -6.97
N ASP A 198 0.53 -6.52 -6.56
CA ASP A 198 0.35 -7.49 -5.50
C ASP A 198 1.67 -7.65 -4.77
N LYS A 199 1.64 -7.50 -3.45
CA LYS A 199 2.81 -7.60 -2.61
C LYS A 199 2.54 -8.58 -1.49
N CYS A 200 3.48 -9.49 -1.21
CA CYS A 200 3.45 -10.29 0.00
C CYS A 200 4.86 -10.56 0.51
N GLY A 201 5.22 -9.92 1.63
CA GLY A 201 6.59 -9.91 2.13
C GLY A 201 7.53 -9.20 1.16
N GLU A 202 8.57 -9.90 0.73
CA GLU A 202 9.56 -9.42 -0.25
C GLU A 202 9.10 -9.61 -1.70
N ASP A 203 8.05 -10.41 -1.93
CA ASP A 203 7.51 -10.65 -3.27
C ASP A 203 6.67 -9.46 -3.72
N TYR A 204 7.16 -8.73 -4.73
CA TYR A 204 6.46 -7.61 -5.36
C TYR A 204 6.24 -7.90 -6.84
N LYS A 205 4.96 -7.93 -7.26
CA LYS A 205 4.57 -8.28 -8.62
C LYS A 205 3.56 -7.28 -9.18
N LEU A 206 3.71 -6.98 -10.46
CA LEU A 206 2.65 -6.38 -11.26
C LEU A 206 1.99 -7.50 -12.08
N HIS A 207 0.78 -7.89 -11.70
CA HIS A 207 0.01 -8.88 -12.46
C HIS A 207 -0.48 -8.27 -13.75
N PHE A 208 -0.23 -8.96 -14.86
CA PHE A 208 -0.99 -8.79 -16.09
C PHE A 208 -1.38 -10.17 -16.62
N ILE A 209 -2.59 -10.59 -16.29
CA ILE A 209 -3.12 -11.92 -16.61
C ILE A 209 -4.30 -11.77 -17.53
N PHE A 210 -4.23 -12.40 -18.70
CA PHE A 210 -5.34 -12.49 -19.63
C PHE A 210 -5.82 -13.94 -19.77
N ARG A 211 -7.14 -14.12 -19.72
CA ARG A 211 -7.81 -15.40 -19.98
C ARG A 211 -8.49 -15.29 -21.34
N HIS A 212 -8.07 -16.14 -22.27
CA HIS A 212 -8.64 -16.17 -23.62
C HIS A 212 -9.17 -17.57 -23.93
N LYS A 213 -10.32 -17.62 -24.59
CA LYS A 213 -10.89 -18.86 -25.12
C LYS A 213 -10.26 -19.12 -26.48
N ASN A 214 -9.68 -20.29 -26.67
CA ASN A 214 -9.18 -20.68 -27.98
C ASN A 214 -10.36 -20.81 -28.95
N PRO A 215 -10.38 -20.07 -30.07
CA PRO A 215 -11.50 -20.11 -31.01
C PRO A 215 -11.65 -21.45 -31.74
N LYS A 216 -10.59 -22.27 -31.81
CA LYS A 216 -10.61 -23.60 -32.45
C LYS A 216 -11.00 -24.71 -31.48
N THR A 217 -10.48 -24.70 -30.26
CA THR A 217 -10.67 -25.81 -29.30
C THR A 217 -11.71 -25.52 -28.23
N GLY A 218 -12.15 -24.26 -28.08
CA GLY A 218 -13.07 -23.84 -27.03
C GLY A 218 -12.46 -23.83 -25.61
N ASN A 219 -11.22 -24.29 -25.45
CA ASN A 219 -10.56 -24.32 -24.13
C ASN A 219 -10.10 -22.93 -23.72
N THR A 220 -10.38 -22.57 -22.47
CA THR A 220 -9.88 -21.32 -21.86
C THR A 220 -8.45 -21.51 -21.42
N LYS A 221 -7.53 -20.70 -21.95
CA LYS A 221 -6.14 -20.65 -21.51
C LYS A 221 -5.91 -19.39 -20.70
N ARG A 222 -5.11 -19.53 -19.63
CA ARG A 222 -4.59 -18.43 -18.82
C ARG A 222 -3.18 -18.14 -19.30
N SER A 223 -2.91 -16.90 -19.66
CA SER A 223 -1.58 -16.42 -19.97
C SER A 223 -1.21 -15.35 -18.96
N MET A 224 -0.04 -15.51 -18.35
CA MET A 224 0.52 -14.56 -17.39
C MET A 224 1.70 -13.89 -18.06
N GLN A 225 1.66 -12.57 -18.13
CA GLN A 225 2.78 -11.78 -18.59
C GLN A 225 3.32 -11.04 -17.37
N SER A 226 4.49 -11.48 -16.89
CA SER A 226 5.22 -10.73 -15.88
C SER A 226 5.83 -9.52 -16.57
N ALA A 227 5.25 -8.34 -16.37
CA ALA A 227 5.93 -7.11 -16.71
C ALA A 227 6.98 -6.86 -15.62
N LEU A 228 8.26 -7.05 -15.93
CA LEU A 228 9.33 -6.45 -15.16
C LEU A 228 9.20 -4.94 -15.36
N MET A 229 8.68 -4.25 -14.34
CA MET A 229 8.58 -2.80 -14.33
C MET A 229 10.00 -2.25 -14.11
N GLN A 230 10.75 -2.06 -15.19
CA GLN A 230 11.92 -1.19 -15.16
C GLN A 230 11.38 0.24 -15.18
N ILE A 231 11.49 0.92 -14.04
CA ILE A 231 11.27 2.36 -13.90
C ILE A 231 12.55 3.07 -14.35
#